data_AF-Q0UAZ3-F1
#
_entry.id   AF-Q0UAZ3-F1
#
_cell.length_a   1.000
_cell.length_b   1.000
_cell.length_c   1.000
_cell.angle_alpha   90.00
_cell.angle_beta   90.00
_cell.angle_gamma   90.00
#
_symmetry.space_group_name_H-M   'P 1'
#
loop_
_entity.id
_entity.type
_entity.pdbx_description
1 polymer ?
#
loop_
_entity_poly.entity_id
_entity_poly.type
_entity_poly.pdbx_seq_one_letter_code
_entity_poly.pdbx_strand_id
1 'polypeptide(L)'
;MLGFSLSRLPDLDYDGHFREKFALVPGYWYYFGFGHYRYGMLIHLASVLPAGILMVFQFTPVIRHKFITFHRINGYIVLLLCLVSNASAFVIIPHKQGGNRITSHAVEMLMCIITTIGIFMAWWNIRRKQIDQHRAWMIRTMFYMGVTITARLINLAAGKVISRFGNYWSVWMCDEISFLYTNLGMGLPQG
;
A
#
# COMPACT_ATOMS: atom_id res chain seq x y z
N MET A 1 9.23 0.96 8.13
CA MET A 1 8.10 1.88 7.88
C MET A 1 8.57 3.30 7.60
N LEU A 2 9.19 4.03 8.53
CA LEU A 2 9.61 5.43 8.32
C LEU A 2 10.41 5.68 7.03
N GLY A 3 11.53 5.00 6.83
CA GLY A 3 12.36 5.20 5.62
C GLY A 3 11.59 4.90 4.33
N PHE A 4 10.73 3.89 4.35
CA PHE A 4 9.86 3.58 3.22
C PHE A 4 8.83 4.69 2.97
N SER A 5 8.11 5.13 4.01
CA SER A 5 7.14 6.22 3.90
C SER A 5 7.78 7.53 3.41
N LEU A 6 8.96 7.89 3.92
CA LEU A 6 9.70 9.07 3.47
C LEU A 6 10.14 8.95 2.00
N SER A 7 10.63 7.77 1.59
CA SER A 7 11.02 7.54 0.18
C SER A 7 9.85 7.62 -0.80
N ARG A 8 8.62 7.53 -0.30
CA ARG A 8 7.37 7.52 -1.07
C ARG A 8 6.57 8.82 -0.94
N LEU A 9 7.03 9.80 -0.16
CA LEU A 9 6.39 11.12 -0.09
C LEU A 9 6.28 11.83 -1.45
N PRO A 10 7.26 11.73 -2.37
CA PRO A 10 7.12 12.31 -3.70
C PRO A 10 5.93 11.75 -4.50
N ASP A 11 5.47 10.53 -4.19
CA ASP A 11 4.30 9.92 -4.84
C ASP A 11 2.99 10.66 -4.51
N LEU A 12 2.97 11.61 -3.56
CA LEU A 12 1.83 12.50 -3.34
C LEU A 12 1.61 13.50 -4.49
N ASP A 13 2.67 13.81 -5.25
CA ASP A 13 2.51 14.45 -6.55
C ASP A 13 1.95 13.41 -7.55
N TYR A 14 0.62 13.31 -7.54
CA TYR A 14 -0.10 12.22 -8.18
C TYR A 14 -0.01 12.27 -9.71
N ASP A 15 -0.13 13.46 -10.30
CA ASP A 15 -0.16 13.64 -11.76
C ASP A 15 1.24 13.81 -12.37
N GLY A 16 2.24 14.19 -11.58
CA GLY A 16 3.64 14.26 -11.98
C GLY A 16 4.40 13.00 -11.59
N HIS A 17 5.01 13.02 -10.40
CA HIS A 17 5.92 11.97 -9.95
C HIS A 17 5.30 10.56 -9.95
N PHE A 18 4.11 10.38 -9.36
CA PHE A 18 3.47 9.07 -9.25
C PHE A 18 3.07 8.51 -10.62
N ARG A 19 2.47 9.36 -11.48
CA ARG A 19 2.14 9.00 -12.86
C ARG A 19 3.38 8.51 -13.60
N GLU A 20 4.43 9.33 -13.68
CA GLU A 20 5.58 9.06 -14.53
C GLU A 20 6.47 7.93 -14.01
N LYS A 21 6.74 7.89 -12.70
CA LYS A 21 7.70 6.96 -12.10
C LYS A 21 7.10 5.64 -11.65
N PHE A 22 5.80 5.62 -11.34
CA PHE A 22 5.15 4.44 -10.77
C PHE A 22 4.03 3.87 -11.62
N ALA A 23 3.12 4.71 -12.13
CA ALA A 23 1.87 4.22 -12.72
C ALA A 23 1.91 4.04 -14.25
N LEU A 24 2.70 4.81 -14.98
CA LEU A 24 2.71 4.79 -16.45
C LEU A 24 3.38 3.53 -17.01
N VAL A 25 4.60 3.22 -16.54
CA VAL A 25 5.42 2.10 -17.04
C VAL A 25 4.74 0.74 -16.86
N PRO A 26 4.00 0.48 -15.77
CA PRO A 26 3.29 -0.79 -15.60
C PRO A 26 1.85 -0.81 -16.15
N GLY A 27 1.38 0.25 -16.84
CA GLY A 27 0.01 0.35 -17.35
C GLY A 27 -1.05 0.78 -16.32
N TYR A 28 -0.69 0.92 -15.04
CA TYR A 28 -1.63 1.24 -13.95
C TYR A 28 -2.37 2.56 -14.17
N TRP A 29 -1.73 3.49 -14.89
CA TRP A 29 -2.35 4.79 -15.20
C TRP A 29 -3.64 4.67 -16.00
N TYR A 30 -3.87 3.57 -16.72
CA TYR A 30 -5.13 3.29 -17.41
C TYR A 30 -6.32 3.31 -16.44
N TYR A 31 -6.17 2.67 -15.27
CA TYR A 31 -7.20 2.65 -14.22
C TYR A 31 -7.06 3.82 -13.24
N PHE A 32 -5.84 4.18 -12.88
CA PHE A 32 -5.55 5.15 -11.83
C PHE A 32 -5.62 6.61 -12.28
N GLY A 33 -5.75 6.86 -13.60
CA GLY A 33 -5.89 8.20 -14.15
C GLY A 33 -7.26 8.85 -13.88
N PHE A 34 -8.32 8.06 -13.68
CA PHE A 34 -9.70 8.57 -13.67
C PHE A 34 -10.62 7.83 -12.66
N GLY A 35 -11.77 8.43 -12.38
CA GLY A 35 -12.86 7.80 -11.64
C GLY A 35 -12.53 7.47 -10.18
N HIS A 36 -13.18 6.44 -9.64
CA HIS A 36 -13.06 6.04 -8.24
C HIS A 36 -11.71 5.42 -7.88
N TYR A 37 -11.02 4.79 -8.85
CA TYR A 37 -9.67 4.25 -8.62
C TYR A 37 -8.64 5.36 -8.40
N ARG A 38 -8.75 6.48 -9.12
CA ARG A 38 -7.92 7.67 -8.88
C ARG A 38 -8.05 8.17 -7.45
N TYR A 39 -9.28 8.44 -7.02
CA TYR A 39 -9.54 8.94 -5.67
C TYR A 39 -9.16 7.90 -4.60
N GLY A 40 -9.42 6.62 -4.86
CA GLY A 40 -9.00 5.53 -3.99
C GLY A 40 -7.49 5.52 -3.79
N MET A 41 -6.70 5.60 -4.86
CA MET A 41 -5.24 5.58 -4.75
C MET A 41 -4.69 6.84 -4.09
N LEU A 42 -5.25 8.02 -4.38
CA LEU A 42 -4.86 9.27 -3.75
C LEU A 42 -5.14 9.24 -2.24
N ILE A 43 -6.33 8.82 -1.83
CA ILE A 43 -6.70 8.66 -0.42
C ILE A 43 -5.80 7.62 0.25
N HIS A 44 -5.49 6.52 -0.44
CA HIS A 44 -4.58 5.50 0.07
C HIS A 44 -3.20 6.08 0.37
N LEU A 45 -2.59 6.81 -0.57
CA LEU A 45 -1.29 7.45 -0.38
C LEU A 45 -1.33 8.53 0.71
N ALA A 46 -2.30 9.42 0.64
CA ALA A 46 -2.47 10.53 1.57
C ALA A 46 -2.72 10.07 3.01
N SER A 47 -3.19 8.84 3.22
CA SER A 47 -3.41 8.27 4.55
C SER A 47 -2.28 7.35 5.02
N VAL A 48 -1.78 6.46 4.16
CA VAL A 48 -0.77 5.44 4.55
C VAL A 48 0.62 6.05 4.80
N LEU A 49 0.99 7.08 4.05
CA LEU A 49 2.30 7.73 4.17
C LEU A 49 2.45 8.45 5.52
N PRO A 50 1.55 9.39 5.90
CA PRO A 50 1.61 10.00 7.22
C PRO A 50 1.41 8.99 8.35
N ALA A 51 0.54 7.98 8.17
CA ALA A 51 0.38 6.90 9.15
C ALA A 51 1.72 6.19 9.42
N GLY A 52 2.46 5.81 8.37
CA GLY A 52 3.74 5.12 8.49
C GLY A 52 4.85 5.96 9.17
N ILE A 53 4.80 7.29 9.01
CA ILE A 53 5.70 8.22 9.72
C ILE A 53 5.30 8.30 11.20
N LEU A 54 4.03 8.59 11.48
CA LEU A 54 3.50 8.76 12.85
C LEU A 54 3.59 7.48 13.70
N MET A 55 3.56 6.33 13.04
CA MET A 55 3.63 5.02 13.68
C MET A 55 4.96 4.77 14.41
N VAL A 56 6.08 5.39 14.01
CA VAL A 56 7.34 5.24 14.75
C VAL A 56 7.25 5.81 16.16
N PHE A 57 6.52 6.90 16.33
CA PHE A 57 6.28 7.50 17.64
C PHE A 57 5.42 6.60 18.54
N GLN A 58 4.61 5.70 17.98
CA GLN A 58 3.81 4.74 18.76
C GLN A 58 4.68 3.69 19.44
N PHE A 59 5.77 3.27 18.80
CA PHE A 59 6.66 2.23 19.32
C PHE A 59 7.88 2.77 20.08
N THR A 60 8.00 4.09 20.21
CA THR A 60 9.10 4.73 20.95
C THR A 60 8.82 4.69 22.46
N PRO A 61 9.61 3.95 23.28
CA PRO A 61 9.30 3.76 24.71
C PRO A 61 9.23 5.07 25.49
N VAL A 62 10.15 6.01 25.21
CA VAL A 62 10.23 7.31 25.90
C VAL A 62 8.92 8.10 25.77
N ILE A 63 8.29 8.07 24.59
CA ILE A 63 7.03 8.78 24.33
C ILE A 63 5.90 8.21 25.17
N ARG A 64 5.84 6.88 25.28
CA ARG A 64 4.83 6.23 26.10
C ARG A 64 5.00 6.55 27.60
N HIS A 65 6.23 6.55 28.10
CA HIS A 65 6.50 6.75 29.52
C HIS A 65 6.38 8.22 29.95
N LYS A 66 6.81 9.17 29.10
CA LYS A 66 6.89 10.59 29.45
C LYS A 66 5.77 11.45 28.84
N PHE A 67 5.20 11.04 27.71
CA PHE A 67 4.23 11.82 26.93
C PHE A 67 2.98 10.99 26.59
N ILE A 68 2.32 10.45 27.61
CA ILE A 68 1.18 9.52 27.42
C ILE A 68 -0.01 10.15 26.66
N THR A 69 -0.30 11.43 26.88
CA THR A 69 -1.39 12.13 26.18
C THR A 69 -1.10 12.21 24.68
N PHE A 70 0.14 12.52 24.31
CA PHE A 70 0.57 12.52 22.91
C PHE A 70 0.48 11.12 22.30
N HIS A 71 0.95 10.08 23.01
CA HIS A 71 0.84 8.69 22.56
C HIS A 71 -0.61 8.31 22.24
N ARG A 72 -1.57 8.69 23.10
CA ARG A 72 -3.00 8.43 22.92
C ARG A 72 -3.58 9.16 21.71
N ILE A 73 -3.37 10.48 21.60
CA ILE A 73 -3.88 11.29 20.48
C ILE A 73 -3.31 10.78 19.16
N ASN A 74 -1.98 10.62 19.09
CA ASN A 74 -1.31 10.08 17.92
C ASN A 74 -1.81 8.66 17.60
N GLY A 75 -2.14 7.85 18.61
CA GLY A 75 -2.63 6.49 18.42
C GLY A 75 -3.98 6.45 17.70
N TYR A 76 -4.89 7.35 18.08
CA TYR A 76 -6.18 7.49 17.39
C TYR A 76 -6.03 8.02 15.97
N ILE A 77 -5.12 8.97 15.73
CA ILE A 77 -4.82 9.49 14.40
C ILE A 77 -4.28 8.37 13.50
N VAL A 78 -3.28 7.62 13.97
CA VAL A 78 -2.71 6.49 13.22
C VAL A 78 -3.79 5.44 12.93
N LEU A 79 -4.63 5.11 13.92
CA LEU A 79 -5.73 4.16 13.74
C LEU A 79 -6.70 4.61 12.64
N LEU A 80 -7.15 5.86 12.68
CA LEU A 80 -8.06 6.42 11.67
C LEU A 80 -7.43 6.39 10.28
N LEU A 81 -6.19 6.86 10.15
CA LEU A 81 -5.46 6.87 8.87
C LEU A 81 -5.28 5.47 8.32
N CYS A 82 -4.96 4.48 9.16
CA CYS A 82 -4.84 3.09 8.72
C CYS A 82 -6.18 2.51 8.24
N LEU A 83 -7.30 2.82 8.89
CA LEU A 83 -8.62 2.36 8.46
C LEU A 83 -9.03 2.99 7.13
N VAL A 84 -8.82 4.29 6.95
CA VAL A 84 -9.07 5.00 5.69
C VAL A 84 -8.18 4.46 4.56
N SER A 85 -6.89 4.22 4.85
CA SER A 85 -5.95 3.57 3.94
C SER A 85 -6.41 2.18 3.52
N ASN A 86 -6.90 1.36 4.46
CA ASN A 86 -7.38 0.01 4.15
C ASN A 86 -8.69 0.05 3.35
N ALA A 87 -9.63 0.94 3.68
CA ALA A 87 -10.88 1.11 2.94
C ALA A 87 -10.61 1.50 1.48
N SER A 88 -9.72 2.46 1.26
CA SER A 88 -9.28 2.87 -0.07
C SER A 88 -8.46 1.78 -0.79
N ALA A 89 -7.71 0.96 -0.05
CA ALA A 89 -6.99 -0.19 -0.61
C ALA A 89 -7.96 -1.23 -1.25
N PHE A 90 -9.10 -1.50 -0.64
CA PHE A 90 -10.11 -2.41 -1.22
C PHE A 90 -10.63 -1.94 -2.58
N VAL A 91 -10.70 -0.63 -2.80
CA VAL A 91 -11.12 -0.05 -4.08
C VAL A 91 -10.04 -0.26 -5.14
N ILE A 92 -8.76 -0.15 -4.81
CA ILE A 92 -7.66 -0.20 -5.80
C ILE A 92 -7.15 -1.61 -6.11
N ILE A 93 -7.29 -2.58 -5.18
CA ILE A 93 -6.74 -3.94 -5.33
C ILE A 93 -7.07 -4.60 -6.67
N PRO A 94 -8.31 -4.53 -7.21
CA PRO A 94 -8.65 -5.21 -8.46
C PRO A 94 -7.76 -4.82 -9.67
N HIS A 95 -7.18 -3.63 -9.65
CA HIS A 95 -6.36 -3.09 -10.73
C HIS A 95 -4.95 -2.71 -10.27
N LYS A 96 -4.50 -3.25 -9.12
CA LYS A 96 -3.24 -2.84 -8.48
C LYS A 96 -1.98 -3.39 -9.14
N GLN A 97 -2.10 -4.17 -10.20
CA GLN A 97 -1.01 -4.69 -11.03
C GLN A 97 -1.57 -4.97 -12.43
N GLY A 98 -0.76 -4.81 -13.47
CA GLY A 98 -1.17 -4.99 -14.87
C GLY A 98 -1.26 -6.48 -15.18
N GLY A 99 -2.26 -6.82 -15.97
CA GLY A 99 -2.61 -8.21 -16.27
C GLY A 99 -3.35 -8.95 -15.15
N ASN A 100 -3.90 -10.12 -15.50
CA ASN A 100 -4.73 -10.91 -14.60
C ASN A 100 -3.89 -11.67 -13.55
N ARG A 101 -3.89 -11.20 -12.29
CA ARG A 101 -3.08 -11.77 -11.19
C ARG A 101 -3.92 -12.10 -9.95
N ILE A 102 -4.96 -12.92 -10.14
CA ILE A 102 -5.93 -13.32 -9.10
C ILE A 102 -5.25 -13.71 -7.77
N THR A 103 -4.15 -14.47 -7.82
CA THR A 103 -3.41 -14.91 -6.62
C THR A 103 -2.81 -13.74 -5.85
N SER A 104 -2.26 -12.73 -6.53
CA SER A 104 -1.70 -11.53 -5.90
C SER A 104 -2.80 -10.67 -5.28
N HIS A 105 -3.92 -10.48 -5.98
CA HIS A 105 -5.07 -9.74 -5.45
C HIS A 105 -5.66 -10.41 -4.20
N ALA A 106 -5.77 -11.74 -4.18
CA ALA A 106 -6.28 -12.48 -3.03
C ALA A 106 -5.40 -12.28 -1.79
N VAL A 107 -4.07 -12.34 -1.94
CA VAL A 107 -3.13 -12.10 -0.84
C VAL A 107 -3.23 -10.66 -0.34
N GLU A 108 -3.30 -9.68 -1.24
CA GLU A 108 -3.43 -8.27 -0.85
C GLU A 108 -4.75 -7.96 -0.14
N MET A 109 -5.84 -8.57 -0.58
CA MET A 109 -7.15 -8.48 0.07
C MET A 109 -7.10 -9.10 1.46
N LEU A 110 -6.48 -10.28 1.59
CA LEU A 110 -6.26 -10.92 2.89
C LEU A 110 -5.44 -10.02 3.83
N MET A 111 -4.38 -9.38 3.33
CA MET A 111 -3.58 -8.43 4.13
C MET A 111 -4.42 -7.25 4.64
N CYS A 112 -5.31 -6.69 3.82
CA CYS A 112 -6.23 -5.63 4.24
C CYS A 112 -7.21 -6.12 5.33
N ILE A 113 -7.72 -7.34 5.20
CA ILE A 113 -8.63 -7.93 6.19
C ILE A 113 -7.92 -8.16 7.52
N ILE A 114 -6.77 -8.86 7.53
CA ILE A 114 -6.07 -9.20 8.78
C ILE A 114 -5.54 -7.96 9.50
N THR A 115 -5.11 -6.93 8.77
CA THR A 115 -4.66 -5.67 9.38
C THR A 115 -5.83 -4.89 9.96
N THR A 116 -6.99 -4.89 9.28
CA THR A 116 -8.22 -4.27 9.81
C THR A 116 -8.70 -4.98 11.08
N ILE A 117 -8.70 -6.31 11.09
CA ILE A 117 -9.00 -7.11 12.29
C ILE A 117 -8.00 -6.79 13.41
N GLY A 118 -6.70 -6.73 13.09
CA GLY A 118 -5.66 -6.41 14.05
C GLY A 118 -5.84 -5.04 14.72
N ILE A 119 -6.17 -4.02 13.91
CA ILE A 119 -6.51 -2.66 14.39
C ILE A 119 -7.75 -2.69 15.28
N PHE A 120 -8.82 -3.37 14.84
CA PHE A 120 -10.05 -3.49 15.60
C PHE A 120 -9.83 -4.17 16.95
N MET A 121 -9.08 -5.27 16.96
CA MET A 121 -8.72 -5.99 18.19
C MET A 121 -7.86 -5.13 19.11
N ALA A 122 -6.88 -4.39 18.56
CA ALA A 122 -6.07 -3.47 19.36
C ALA A 122 -6.93 -2.38 20.02
N TRP A 123 -7.91 -1.82 19.29
CA TRP A 123 -8.86 -0.85 19.80
C TRP A 123 -9.82 -1.44 20.86
N TRP A 124 -10.34 -2.63 20.60
CA TRP A 124 -11.23 -3.32 21.53
C TRP A 124 -10.55 -3.61 22.88
N ASN A 125 -9.32 -4.14 22.83
CA ASN A 125 -8.55 -4.47 24.04
C ASN A 125 -8.18 -3.23 24.86
N ILE A 126 -7.83 -2.11 24.23
CA ILE A 126 -7.55 -0.86 24.98
C ILE A 126 -8.82 -0.31 25.63
N ARG A 127 -9.99 -0.44 24.99
CA ARG A 127 -11.29 -0.08 25.58
C ARG A 127 -11.65 -0.96 26.78
N ARG A 128 -11.29 -2.25 26.73
CA ARG A 128 -11.43 -3.22 27.84
C ARG A 128 -10.33 -3.12 28.89
N LYS A 129 -9.42 -2.13 28.79
CA LYS A 129 -8.24 -1.94 29.67
C LYS A 129 -7.27 -3.15 29.68
N GLN A 130 -7.32 -4.01 28.67
CA GLN A 130 -6.43 -5.16 28.49
C GLN A 130 -5.16 -4.73 27.74
N ILE A 131 -4.25 -4.09 28.47
CA ILE A 131 -3.08 -3.42 27.89
C ILE A 131 -2.13 -4.41 27.20
N ASP A 132 -1.92 -5.59 27.77
CA ASP A 132 -0.98 -6.57 27.19
C ASP A 132 -1.49 -7.13 25.86
N GLN A 133 -2.80 -7.39 25.77
CA GLN A 133 -3.43 -7.81 24.52
C GLN A 133 -3.41 -6.69 23.48
N HIS A 134 -3.67 -5.44 23.89
CA HIS A 134 -3.51 -4.29 23.00
C HIS A 134 -2.09 -4.23 22.40
N ARG A 135 -1.05 -4.35 23.24
CA ARG A 135 0.36 -4.37 22.77
C ARG A 135 0.61 -5.53 21.80
N ALA A 136 0.14 -6.73 22.13
CA ALA A 136 0.33 -7.91 21.28
C ALA A 136 -0.32 -7.72 19.89
N TRP A 137 -1.56 -7.22 19.85
CA TRP A 137 -2.25 -6.94 18.59
C TRP A 137 -1.60 -5.80 17.79
N MET A 138 -1.10 -4.75 18.44
CA MET A 138 -0.35 -3.69 17.76
C MET A 138 0.93 -4.20 17.09
N ILE A 139 1.70 -5.07 17.76
CA ILE A 139 2.92 -5.65 17.19
C ILE A 139 2.60 -6.58 16.01
N ARG A 140 1.58 -7.44 16.15
CA ARG A 140 1.13 -8.32 15.05
C ARG A 140 0.71 -7.52 13.82
N THR A 141 -0.09 -6.48 14.04
CA THR A 141 -0.59 -5.60 12.96
C THR A 141 0.56 -4.88 12.27
N MET A 142 1.51 -4.35 13.04
CA MET A 142 2.71 -3.71 12.51
C MET A 142 3.55 -4.66 11.65
N PHE A 143 3.70 -5.90 12.10
CA PHE A 143 4.39 -6.94 11.33
C PHE A 143 3.69 -7.22 9.99
N TYR A 144 2.37 -7.37 9.99
CA TYR A 144 1.58 -7.57 8.77
C TYR A 144 1.72 -6.40 7.79
N MET A 145 1.68 -5.16 8.28
CA MET A 145 1.89 -4.00 7.41
C MET A 145 3.31 -3.94 6.83
N GLY A 146 4.31 -4.45 7.56
CA GLY A 146 5.69 -4.55 7.10
C GLY A 146 5.90 -5.44 5.87
N VAL A 147 4.97 -6.36 5.58
CA VAL A 147 4.99 -7.23 4.39
C VAL A 147 5.03 -6.41 3.09
N THR A 148 4.44 -5.22 3.08
CA THR A 148 4.46 -4.33 1.89
C THR A 148 5.88 -3.92 1.48
N ILE A 149 6.79 -3.76 2.43
CA ILE A 149 8.18 -3.41 2.18
C ILE A 149 8.94 -4.63 1.67
N THR A 150 8.79 -5.78 2.35
CA THR A 150 9.49 -7.01 1.97
C THR A 150 9.04 -7.51 0.60
N ALA A 151 7.75 -7.47 0.29
CA ALA A 151 7.21 -7.83 -1.02
C ALA A 151 7.82 -6.98 -2.14
N ARG A 152 8.06 -5.67 -1.92
CA ARG A 152 8.70 -4.81 -2.92
C ARG A 152 10.16 -5.18 -3.16
N LEU A 153 10.92 -5.48 -2.10
CA LEU A 153 12.31 -5.93 -2.24
C LEU A 153 12.39 -7.27 -2.99
N ILE A 154 11.50 -8.20 -2.67
CA ILE A 154 11.40 -9.50 -3.36
C ILE A 154 11.04 -9.30 -4.83
N ASN A 155 10.05 -8.46 -5.15
CA ASN A 155 9.65 -8.19 -6.54
C ASN A 155 10.79 -7.55 -7.36
N LEU A 156 11.58 -6.65 -6.77
CA LEU A 156 12.74 -6.05 -7.44
C LEU A 156 13.83 -7.09 -7.77
N ALA A 157 14.08 -8.04 -6.86
CA ALA A 157 15.02 -9.13 -7.10
C ALA A 157 14.47 -10.12 -8.14
N ALA A 158 13.21 -10.54 -7.98
CA ALA A 158 12.54 -11.50 -8.86
C ALA A 158 12.45 -10.98 -10.30
N GLY A 159 12.19 -9.69 -10.52
CA GLY A 159 12.12 -9.11 -11.87
C GLY A 159 13.42 -9.27 -12.67
N LYS A 160 14.58 -9.14 -12.02
CA LYS A 160 15.89 -9.36 -12.66
C LYS A 160 16.14 -10.82 -13.02
N VAL A 161 15.58 -11.74 -12.25
CA VAL A 161 15.71 -13.18 -12.48
C VAL A 161 14.78 -13.62 -13.61
N ILE A 162 13.51 -13.22 -13.55
CA ILE A 162 12.49 -13.56 -14.55
C ILE A 162 12.87 -13.02 -15.94
N SER A 163 13.39 -11.79 -16.03
CA SER A 163 13.85 -11.20 -17.30
C SER A 163 15.01 -11.96 -17.95
N ARG A 164 15.80 -12.72 -17.19
CA ARG A 164 16.86 -13.59 -17.75
C ARG A 164 16.34 -14.92 -18.28
N PHE A 165 15.23 -15.42 -17.74
CA PHE A 165 14.65 -16.69 -18.16
C PHE A 165 13.81 -16.58 -19.44
N GLY A 166 13.27 -15.39 -19.76
CA GLY A 166 12.56 -15.11 -21.02
C GLY A 166 11.21 -15.80 -21.22
N ASN A 167 10.85 -16.80 -20.39
CA ASN A 167 9.66 -17.64 -20.55
C ASN A 167 8.56 -17.35 -19.51
N TYR A 168 8.30 -16.08 -19.21
CA TYR A 168 7.27 -15.68 -18.24
C TYR A 168 6.24 -14.77 -18.89
N TRP A 169 5.05 -15.32 -19.13
CA TRP A 169 3.96 -14.66 -19.83
C TRP A 169 2.78 -14.42 -18.88
N SER A 170 2.12 -13.29 -19.03
CA SER A 170 0.90 -12.95 -18.28
C SER A 170 -0.17 -12.42 -19.23
N VAL A 171 -1.43 -12.72 -18.94
CA VAL A 171 -2.57 -12.26 -19.75
C VAL A 171 -2.90 -10.81 -19.40
N TRP A 172 -3.00 -9.95 -20.40
CA TRP A 172 -3.32 -8.52 -20.28
C TRP A 172 -4.47 -8.14 -21.21
N MET A 173 -5.19 -7.06 -20.89
CA MET A 173 -6.24 -6.56 -21.79
C MET A 173 -5.62 -5.80 -22.97
N CYS A 174 -6.17 -5.99 -24.17
CA CYS A 174 -5.66 -5.32 -25.38
C CYS A 174 -5.72 -3.79 -25.27
N ASP A 175 -6.77 -3.25 -24.63
CA ASP A 175 -6.94 -1.80 -24.44
C ASP A 175 -5.86 -1.22 -23.50
N GLU A 176 -5.47 -1.97 -22.46
CA GLU A 176 -4.40 -1.57 -21.53
C GLU A 176 -3.03 -1.54 -22.26
N ILE A 177 -2.77 -2.54 -23.11
CA ILE A 177 -1.56 -2.58 -23.94
C ILE A 177 -1.56 -1.42 -24.94
N SER A 178 -2.66 -1.21 -25.66
CA SER A 178 -2.80 -0.11 -26.63
C SER A 178 -2.59 1.26 -25.98
N PHE A 179 -3.18 1.48 -24.81
CA PHE A 179 -3.01 2.69 -24.02
C PHE A 179 -1.54 2.92 -23.65
N LEU A 180 -0.86 1.89 -23.15
CA LEU A 180 0.55 1.97 -22.75
C LEU A 180 1.47 2.27 -23.93
N TYR A 181 1.27 1.59 -25.05
CA TYR A 181 2.05 1.81 -26.28
C TYR A 181 1.87 3.24 -26.80
N THR A 182 0.62 3.72 -26.86
CA THR A 182 0.31 5.08 -27.28
C THR A 182 0.97 6.13 -26.37
N ASN A 183 0.90 5.95 -25.06
CA ASN A 183 1.51 6.89 -24.10
C ASN A 183 3.05 6.87 -24.10
N LEU A 184 3.66 5.75 -24.51
CA LEU A 184 5.12 5.61 -24.64
C LEU A 184 5.63 5.96 -26.05
N GLY A 185 4.75 6.37 -26.97
CA GLY A 185 5.10 6.68 -28.36
C GLY A 185 5.53 5.46 -29.17
N MET A 186 5.15 4.25 -28.75
CA MET A 186 5.43 3.00 -29.46
C MET A 186 4.21 2.59 -30.29
N GLY A 187 4.43 2.21 -31.56
CA GLY A 187 3.37 1.61 -32.38
C GLY A 187 3.06 0.18 -31.91
N LEU A 188 1.79 -0.22 -31.91
CA LEU A 188 1.44 -1.63 -31.73
C LEU A 188 2.10 -2.45 -32.85
N PRO A 189 2.69 -3.62 -32.56
CA PRO A 189 3.21 -4.49 -33.60
C PRO A 189 2.08 -4.84 -34.58
N GLN A 190 2.24 -4.43 -35.84
CA GLN A 190 1.35 -4.85 -36.92
C GLN A 190 1.68 -6.31 -37.21
N GLY A 191 0.73 -7.20 -36.93
CA GLY A 191 0.84 -8.63 -37.22
C GLY A 191 0.83 -8.93 -38.71
#